data_AF-A0A1X7PVB1-F1
#
_entry.id   AF-A0A1X7PVB1-F1
#
_cell.length_a   1.000
_cell.length_b   1.000
_cell.length_c   1.000
_cell.angle_alpha   90.00
_cell.angle_beta   90.00
_cell.angle_gamma   90.00
#
_symmetry.space_group_name_H-M   'P 1'
#
loop_
_entity.id
_entity.type
_entity.pdbx_description
1 polymer ?
#
loop_
_entity_poly.entity_id
_entity_poly.type
_entity_poly.pdbx_seq_one_letter_code
_entity_poly.pdbx_strand_id
1 'polypeptide(L)'
;MAHPRITVAMLGARMHYAVPRILHQAGMLHALVTDAYLGDGALRRGLARLAGLPGMGARLRPALGRYHPDLSGATIVQAPGTALIVHARRKRARDKADWRAAKHLGARQLAALIERDPPREGGGSSPFTRPRSNVLNAPAPVATAASSNKACLPARWRRGFWQVRSPNGRIGIGQPGCRSSTLPPSRDRSASGNWQT
;
A
#
# COMPACT_ATOMS: atom_id res chain seq x y z
N MET A 1 -6.15 -28.52 -2.52
CA MET A 1 -6.46 -27.70 -1.32
C MET A 1 -6.72 -26.27 -1.77
N ALA A 2 -7.76 -25.61 -1.25
CA ALA A 2 -8.02 -24.21 -1.60
C ALA A 2 -6.96 -23.30 -0.96
N HIS A 3 -6.29 -22.46 -1.76
CA HIS A 3 -5.34 -21.48 -1.24
C HIS A 3 -6.08 -20.28 -0.65
N PRO A 4 -5.56 -19.64 0.42
CA PRO A 4 -6.16 -18.44 0.96
C PRO A 4 -6.05 -17.30 -0.06
N ARG A 5 -7.14 -16.56 -0.21
CA ARG A 5 -7.25 -15.41 -1.10
C ARG A 5 -6.86 -14.13 -0.39
N ILE A 6 -5.82 -13.46 -0.87
CA ILE A 6 -5.21 -12.29 -0.24
C ILE A 6 -5.42 -11.05 -1.12
N THR A 7 -5.99 -10.00 -0.54
CA THR A 7 -6.05 -8.67 -1.16
C THR A 7 -4.87 -7.84 -0.68
N VAL A 8 -4.10 -7.29 -1.62
CA VAL A 8 -2.92 -6.47 -1.32
C VAL A 8 -3.20 -5.03 -1.66
N ALA A 9 -2.94 -4.13 -0.72
CA ALA A 9 -3.09 -2.70 -0.91
C ALA A 9 -1.71 -2.02 -0.97
N MET A 10 -1.36 -1.41 -2.10
CA MET A 10 -0.08 -0.72 -2.27
C MET A 10 -0.27 0.68 -2.86
N LEU A 11 0.04 1.70 -2.04
CA LEU A 11 0.00 3.11 -2.43
C LEU A 11 1.40 3.62 -2.76
N GLY A 12 1.62 4.06 -3.99
CA GLY A 12 2.81 4.83 -4.37
C GLY A 12 4.13 4.04 -4.44
N ALA A 13 4.09 2.70 -4.34
CA ALA A 13 5.29 1.87 -4.41
C ALA A 13 5.74 1.65 -5.86
N ARG A 14 6.60 2.54 -6.34
CA ARG A 14 7.36 2.35 -7.59
C ARG A 14 8.57 1.47 -7.22
N MET A 15 8.68 0.26 -7.78
CA MET A 15 9.70 -0.79 -7.59
C MET A 15 9.38 -2.00 -6.66
N HIS A 16 8.30 -2.01 -5.88
CA HIS A 16 8.06 -3.09 -4.89
C HIS A 16 6.85 -3.99 -5.19
N TYR A 17 6.56 -4.31 -6.45
CA TYR A 17 5.54 -5.32 -6.78
C TYR A 17 5.95 -6.76 -6.42
N ALA A 18 7.07 -6.97 -5.73
CA ALA A 18 7.54 -8.30 -5.33
C ALA A 18 6.45 -9.08 -4.56
N VAL A 19 5.81 -8.45 -3.57
CA VAL A 19 4.77 -9.11 -2.76
C VAL A 19 3.56 -9.53 -3.60
N PRO A 20 2.88 -8.62 -4.34
CA PRO A 20 1.75 -9.04 -5.15
C PRO A 20 2.14 -9.99 -6.28
N ARG A 21 3.37 -9.91 -6.82
CA ARG A 21 3.86 -10.88 -7.82
C ARG A 21 3.97 -12.28 -7.25
N ILE A 22 4.63 -12.44 -6.11
CA ILE A 22 4.80 -13.74 -5.45
C ILE A 22 3.42 -14.34 -5.11
N LEU A 23 2.51 -13.52 -4.58
CA LEU A 23 1.15 -13.95 -4.28
C LEU A 23 0.34 -14.32 -5.53
N HIS A 24 0.55 -13.60 -6.64
CA HIS A 24 -0.11 -13.91 -7.91
C HIS A 24 0.41 -15.20 -8.51
N GLN A 25 1.72 -15.40 -8.53
CA GLN A 25 2.38 -16.63 -8.98
C GLN A 25 1.95 -17.84 -8.15
N ALA A 26 1.69 -17.66 -6.85
CA ALA A 26 1.17 -18.69 -5.96
C ALA A 26 -0.35 -18.93 -6.09
N GLY A 27 -1.06 -18.21 -6.97
CA GLY A 27 -2.52 -18.31 -7.10
C GLY A 27 -3.29 -17.80 -5.87
N MET A 28 -2.63 -17.07 -4.98
CA MET A 28 -3.20 -16.56 -3.72
C MET A 28 -3.68 -15.11 -3.84
N LEU A 29 -3.21 -14.35 -4.83
CA LEU A 29 -3.61 -12.95 -5.00
C LEU A 29 -5.06 -12.87 -5.48
N HIS A 30 -5.92 -12.31 -4.63
CA HIS A 30 -7.31 -12.02 -4.99
C HIS A 30 -7.42 -10.74 -5.82
N ALA A 31 -6.88 -9.65 -5.27
CA ALA A 31 -6.88 -8.34 -5.90
C ALA A 31 -5.68 -7.51 -5.43
N LEU A 32 -5.12 -6.71 -6.35
CA LEU A 32 -4.14 -5.68 -6.06
C LEU A 32 -4.84 -4.31 -6.13
N VAL A 33 -4.99 -3.66 -4.98
CA VAL A 33 -5.55 -2.30 -4.91
C VAL A 33 -4.40 -1.30 -4.92
N THR A 34 -4.37 -0.43 -5.93
CA THR A 34 -3.28 0.53 -6.12
C THR A 34 -3.75 1.88 -6.65
N ASP A 35 -2.96 2.92 -6.38
CA ASP A 35 -3.26 4.28 -6.81
C ASP A 35 -3.10 4.45 -8.33
N ALA A 36 -2.13 3.75 -8.92
CA ALA A 36 -1.89 3.76 -10.35
C ALA A 36 -1.15 2.52 -10.82
N TYR A 37 -1.64 1.90 -11.87
CA TYR A 37 -1.03 0.78 -12.59
C TYR A 37 -1.21 0.99 -14.08
N LEU A 38 -0.12 1.05 -14.83
CA LEU A 38 -0.20 1.07 -16.29
C LEU A 38 -0.30 -0.39 -16.73
N GLY A 39 -1.51 -0.86 -17.01
CA GLY A 39 -1.69 -2.19 -17.62
C GLY A 39 -1.05 -2.26 -19.02
N ASP A 40 -1.13 -3.42 -19.67
CA ASP A 40 -0.53 -3.62 -21.01
C ASP A 40 -1.38 -3.06 -22.18
N GLY A 41 -2.06 -1.93 -21.93
CA GLY A 41 -3.02 -1.35 -22.84
C GLY A 41 -2.42 -0.31 -23.81
N ALA A 42 -3.29 0.19 -24.68
CA ALA A 42 -2.96 1.29 -25.60
C ALA A 42 -2.41 2.53 -24.88
N LEU A 43 -2.88 2.80 -23.66
CA LEU A 43 -2.40 3.91 -22.82
C LEU A 43 -0.90 3.80 -22.52
N ARG A 44 -0.42 2.61 -22.15
CA ARG A 44 1.02 2.37 -21.90
C ARG A 44 1.83 2.55 -23.16
N ARG A 45 1.35 2.02 -24.29
CA ARG A 45 2.01 2.18 -25.60
C ARG A 45 2.08 3.65 -26.02
N GLY A 46 1.01 4.41 -25.83
CA GLY A 46 0.98 5.85 -26.07
C GLY A 46 1.97 6.62 -25.19
N LEU A 47 1.98 6.33 -23.88
CA LEU A 47 2.94 6.92 -22.94
C LEU A 47 4.40 6.56 -23.27
N ALA A 48 4.66 5.33 -23.75
CA ALA A 48 5.98 4.91 -24.17
C ALA A 48 6.46 5.68 -25.42
N ARG A 49 5.56 5.88 -26.40
CA ARG A 49 5.85 6.70 -27.58
C ARG A 49 6.14 8.16 -27.20
N LEU A 50 5.31 8.74 -26.33
CA LEU A 50 5.51 10.11 -25.83
C LEU A 50 6.81 10.25 -25.04
N ALA A 51 7.23 9.21 -24.31
CA ALA A 51 8.48 9.22 -23.57
C ALA A 51 9.72 9.24 -24.48
N GLY A 52 9.57 8.88 -25.76
CA GLY A 52 10.62 9.02 -26.78
C GLY A 52 10.82 10.46 -27.28
N LEU A 53 9.93 11.39 -26.95
CA LEU A 53 10.06 12.79 -27.35
C LEU A 53 11.12 13.52 -26.48
N PRO A 54 11.88 14.47 -27.06
CA PRO A 54 12.86 15.27 -26.32
C PRO A 54 12.23 15.93 -25.09
N GLY A 55 12.85 15.77 -23.92
CA GLY A 55 12.38 16.35 -22.65
C GLY A 55 11.19 15.65 -21.97
N MET A 56 10.51 14.70 -22.63
CA MET A 56 9.37 13.97 -22.05
C MET A 56 9.77 12.68 -21.33
N GLY A 57 10.88 12.04 -21.73
CA GLY A 57 11.33 10.78 -21.15
C GLY A 57 11.46 10.81 -19.62
N ALA A 58 12.09 11.86 -19.06
CA ALA A 58 12.25 11.99 -17.60
C ALA A 58 10.93 12.15 -16.85
N ARG A 59 9.92 12.79 -17.47
CA ARG A 59 8.61 13.03 -16.87
C ARG A 59 7.72 11.78 -16.91
N LEU A 60 7.86 10.97 -17.96
CA LEU A 60 7.00 9.81 -18.21
C LEU A 60 7.59 8.48 -17.74
N ARG A 61 8.93 8.38 -17.59
CA ARG A 61 9.62 7.21 -17.00
C ARG A 61 8.98 6.72 -15.69
N PRO A 62 8.64 7.59 -14.71
CA PRO A 62 8.01 7.15 -13.47
C PRO A 62 6.60 6.57 -13.63
N ALA A 63 5.89 6.91 -14.71
CA ALA A 63 4.60 6.33 -15.04
C ALA A 63 4.77 4.98 -15.74
N LEU A 64 5.73 4.87 -16.66
CA LEU A 64 6.04 3.63 -17.37
C LEU A 64 6.53 2.51 -16.44
N GLY A 65 7.19 2.85 -15.33
CA GLY A 65 7.59 1.89 -14.30
C GLY A 65 6.44 1.31 -13.46
N ARG A 66 5.18 1.68 -13.72
CA ARG A 66 3.99 1.18 -13.01
C ARG A 66 3.33 -0.02 -13.70
N TYR A 67 4.08 -0.78 -14.47
CA TYR A 67 3.67 -2.00 -15.15
C TYR A 67 4.56 -3.17 -14.73
N HIS A 68 3.99 -4.36 -14.58
CA HIS A 68 4.76 -5.59 -14.45
C HIS A 68 4.11 -6.73 -15.25
N PRO A 69 4.83 -7.44 -16.14
CA PRO A 69 4.25 -8.49 -16.97
C PRO A 69 3.61 -9.62 -16.16
N ASP A 70 4.24 -10.04 -15.05
CA ASP A 70 3.71 -11.07 -14.15
C ASP A 70 2.36 -10.73 -13.50
N LEU A 71 1.91 -9.47 -13.55
CA LEU A 71 0.63 -9.02 -13.02
C LEU A 71 -0.40 -8.74 -14.13
N SER A 72 -0.11 -9.07 -15.38
CA SER A 72 -1.00 -8.82 -16.52
C SER A 72 -2.37 -9.51 -16.43
N GLY A 73 -2.44 -10.66 -15.75
CA GLY A 73 -3.69 -11.40 -15.49
C GLY A 73 -4.30 -11.16 -14.09
N ALA A 74 -3.67 -10.34 -13.25
CA ALA A 74 -4.16 -10.11 -11.89
C ALA A 74 -5.38 -9.17 -11.90
N THR A 75 -6.30 -9.38 -10.94
CA THR A 75 -7.36 -8.40 -10.67
C THR A 75 -6.74 -7.15 -10.05
N ILE A 76 -6.76 -6.03 -10.77
CA ILE A 76 -6.17 -4.78 -10.30
C ILE A 76 -7.27 -3.74 -10.13
N VAL A 77 -7.45 -3.27 -8.89
CA VAL A 77 -8.41 -2.24 -8.54
C VAL A 77 -7.67 -0.92 -8.44
N GLN A 78 -7.98 0.00 -9.36
CA GLN A 78 -7.31 1.29 -9.44
C GLN A 78 -8.16 2.40 -8.82
N ALA A 79 -7.51 3.26 -8.04
CA ALA A 79 -8.14 4.46 -7.48
C ALA A 79 -7.42 5.74 -7.93
N PRO A 80 -7.44 6.07 -9.24
CA PRO A 80 -6.68 7.20 -9.77
C PRO A 80 -7.12 8.54 -9.16
N GLY A 81 -8.42 8.69 -8.85
CA GLY A 81 -8.95 9.89 -8.19
C GLY A 81 -8.34 10.11 -6.79
N THR A 82 -8.22 9.04 -6.00
CA THR A 82 -7.53 9.07 -4.69
C THR A 82 -6.08 9.52 -4.83
N ALA A 83 -5.37 8.98 -5.82
CA ALA A 83 -3.99 9.36 -6.11
C ALA A 83 -3.87 10.87 -6.40
N LEU A 84 -4.77 11.40 -7.23
CA LEU A 84 -4.78 12.81 -7.62
C LEU A 84 -5.10 13.72 -6.44
N ILE A 85 -6.10 13.38 -5.62
CA ILE A 85 -6.47 14.14 -4.43
C ILE A 85 -5.30 14.17 -3.43
N VAL A 86 -4.69 13.02 -3.16
CA VAL A 86 -3.53 12.92 -2.26
C VAL A 86 -2.36 13.72 -2.81
N HIS A 87 -2.09 13.65 -4.11
CA HIS A 87 -1.01 14.41 -4.75
C HIS A 87 -1.25 15.93 -4.68
N ALA A 88 -2.47 16.38 -4.98
CA ALA A 88 -2.85 17.79 -4.87
C ALA A 88 -2.71 18.30 -3.43
N ARG A 89 -3.14 17.52 -2.44
CA ARG A 89 -2.96 17.86 -1.02
C ARG A 89 -1.50 17.87 -0.61
N ARG A 90 -0.68 16.92 -1.08
CA ARG A 90 0.76 16.89 -0.81
C ARG A 90 1.49 18.11 -1.37
N LYS A 91 1.07 18.63 -2.53
CA LYS A 91 1.62 19.88 -3.09
C LYS A 91 1.24 21.12 -2.29
N ARG A 92 0.07 21.11 -1.65
CA ARG A 92 -0.43 22.22 -0.83
C ARG A 92 0.00 22.14 0.64
N ALA A 93 0.52 20.99 1.08
CA ALA A 93 0.95 20.75 2.45
C ALA A 93 2.06 21.73 2.82
N ARG A 94 1.83 22.53 3.87
CA ARG A 94 2.81 23.50 4.35
C ARG A 94 3.71 22.89 5.42
N ASP A 95 3.24 21.84 6.09
CA ASP A 95 3.95 21.18 7.17
C ASP A 95 3.87 19.64 7.11
N LYS A 96 4.53 19.00 8.08
CA LYS A 96 4.58 17.54 8.22
C LYS A 96 3.26 16.93 8.69
N ALA A 97 2.37 17.70 9.31
CA ALA A 97 1.05 17.24 9.75
C ALA A 97 0.09 17.16 8.55
N ASP A 98 0.06 18.18 7.70
CA ASP A 98 -0.68 18.21 6.43
C ASP A 98 -0.28 17.03 5.53
N TRP A 99 1.03 16.77 5.44
CA TRP A 99 1.53 15.66 4.64
C TRP A 99 1.08 14.30 5.17
N ARG A 100 1.05 14.13 6.51
CA ARG A 100 0.50 12.92 7.16
C ARG A 100 -1.01 12.81 6.94
N ALA A 101 -1.76 13.91 7.05
CA ALA A 101 -3.19 13.94 6.80
C ALA A 101 -3.53 13.52 5.37
N ALA A 102 -2.75 13.98 4.37
CA ALA A 102 -2.90 13.56 2.97
C ALA A 102 -2.68 12.04 2.81
N LYS A 103 -1.67 11.47 3.48
CA LYS A 103 -1.43 10.01 3.46
C LYS A 103 -2.56 9.22 4.11
N HIS A 104 -3.04 9.67 5.28
CA HIS A 104 -4.14 9.00 5.99
C HIS A 104 -5.44 9.03 5.17
N LEU A 105 -5.72 10.12 4.46
CA LEU A 105 -6.85 10.18 3.55
C LEU A 105 -6.76 9.12 2.45
N GLY A 106 -5.60 8.98 1.81
CA GLY A 106 -5.36 7.95 0.81
C GLY A 106 -5.54 6.54 1.36
N ALA A 107 -5.00 6.26 2.55
CA ALA A 107 -5.15 4.97 3.22
C ALA A 107 -6.61 4.65 3.55
N ARG A 108 -7.39 5.63 4.04
CA ARG A 108 -8.82 5.45 4.34
C ARG A 108 -9.65 5.16 3.09
N GLN A 109 -9.40 5.88 2.00
CA GLN A 109 -10.09 5.65 0.72
C GLN A 109 -9.79 4.25 0.17
N LEU A 110 -8.54 3.79 0.30
CA LEU A 110 -8.15 2.45 -0.09
C LEU A 110 -8.80 1.36 0.78
N ALA A 111 -8.85 1.56 2.09
CA ALA A 111 -9.52 0.64 3.01
C ALA A 111 -11.00 0.49 2.65
N ALA A 112 -11.68 1.60 2.36
CA ALA A 112 -13.08 1.59 1.93
C ALA A 112 -13.29 0.85 0.58
N LEU A 113 -12.29 0.83 -0.31
CA LEU A 113 -12.36 0.04 -1.54
C LEU A 113 -12.22 -1.46 -1.28
N ILE A 114 -11.34 -1.84 -0.35
CA ILE A 114 -11.17 -3.24 0.07
C ILE A 114 -12.44 -3.77 0.74
N GLU A 115 -13.05 -2.95 1.60
CA GLU A 115 -14.30 -3.31 2.29
C GLU A 115 -15.49 -3.51 1.32
N ARG A 116 -15.48 -2.82 0.17
CA ARG A 116 -16.51 -2.97 -0.87
C ARG A 116 -16.37 -4.23 -1.70
N ASP A 117 -15.18 -4.81 -1.75
CA ASP A 117 -14.89 -6.01 -2.55
C ASP A 117 -14.11 -7.03 -1.70
N PRO A 118 -14.75 -7.59 -0.66
CA PRO A 118 -14.10 -8.59 0.17
C PRO A 118 -13.82 -9.86 -0.65
N PRO A 119 -12.70 -10.56 -0.39
CA PRO A 119 -12.42 -11.83 -1.05
C PRO A 119 -13.57 -12.79 -0.79
N ARG A 120 -14.25 -13.22 -1.87
CA ARG A 120 -15.33 -14.21 -1.76
C ARG A 120 -14.76 -15.53 -1.26
N GLU A 121 -15.19 -15.92 -0.06
CA GLU A 121 -14.95 -17.24 0.53
C GLU A 121 -15.81 -18.26 -0.24
N GLY A 122 -15.25 -18.83 -1.30
CA GLY A 122 -15.97 -19.78 -2.13
C GLY A 122 -15.13 -20.26 -3.30
N GLY A 123 -14.64 -21.50 -3.19
CA GLY A 123 -13.76 -22.17 -4.14
C GLY A 123 -14.45 -22.54 -5.45
N GLY A 124 -14.72 -21.53 -6.29
CA GLY A 124 -14.94 -21.70 -7.70
C GLY A 124 -13.81 -21.02 -8.46
N SER A 125 -13.06 -21.78 -9.26
CA SER A 125 -12.29 -21.24 -10.37
C SER A 125 -13.21 -20.33 -11.18
N SER A 126 -13.06 -19.01 -11.06
CA SER A 126 -13.63 -18.13 -12.06
C SER A 126 -12.64 -18.13 -13.22
N PRO A 127 -12.97 -18.73 -14.37
CA PRO A 127 -12.22 -18.47 -15.57
C PRO A 127 -12.50 -17.00 -15.91
N PHE A 128 -11.48 -16.17 -15.74
CA PHE A 128 -11.44 -14.87 -16.41
C PHE A 128 -12.60 -13.93 -16.02
N THR A 129 -12.62 -13.43 -14.78
CA THR A 129 -13.47 -12.28 -14.44
C THR A 129 -13.06 -11.11 -15.32
N ARG A 130 -13.92 -10.75 -16.28
CA ARG A 130 -13.78 -9.58 -17.17
C ARG A 130 -13.28 -8.38 -16.36
N PRO A 131 -12.39 -7.54 -16.92
CA PRO A 131 -12.01 -6.30 -16.25
C PRO A 131 -13.28 -5.49 -15.98
N ARG A 132 -13.69 -5.38 -14.71
CA ARG A 132 -14.68 -4.39 -14.30
C ARG A 132 -14.06 -3.04 -14.65
N SER A 133 -14.55 -2.46 -15.73
CA SER A 133 -14.17 -1.14 -16.23
C SER A 133 -14.13 -0.13 -15.08
N ASN A 134 -13.06 0.65 -15.07
CA ASN A 134 -12.80 1.79 -14.20
C ASN A 134 -14.05 2.33 -13.49
N VAL A 135 -14.10 2.14 -12.16
CA VAL A 135 -15.01 2.88 -11.28
C VAL A 135 -14.52 4.32 -11.20
N LEU A 136 -14.70 5.08 -12.28
CA LEU A 136 -14.27 6.47 -12.40
C LEU A 136 -15.32 7.47 -11.87
N ASN A 137 -16.54 7.03 -11.53
CA ASN A 137 -17.65 7.93 -11.19
C ASN A 137 -18.35 7.58 -9.87
N ALA A 138 -17.61 7.45 -8.76
CA ALA A 138 -18.24 7.62 -7.45
C ALA A 138 -17.97 9.06 -6.99
N PRO A 139 -18.99 9.93 -6.86
CA PRO A 139 -18.79 11.27 -6.31
C PRO A 139 -18.20 11.12 -4.90
N ALA A 140 -17.13 11.86 -4.63
CA ALA A 140 -16.62 11.97 -3.27
C ALA A 140 -17.76 12.45 -2.35
N PRO A 141 -17.91 11.92 -1.13
CA PRO A 141 -18.83 12.52 -0.17
C PRO A 141 -18.42 13.98 0.02
N VAL A 142 -19.34 14.88 -0.33
CA VAL A 142 -19.19 16.32 -0.10
C VAL A 142 -18.99 16.48 1.40
N ALA A 143 -17.79 16.90 1.80
CA ALA A 143 -17.49 17.24 3.17
C ALA A 143 -18.22 18.56 3.48
N THR A 144 -19.39 18.47 4.11
CA THR A 144 -20.05 19.62 4.71
C THR A 144 -19.15 20.16 5.81
N ALA A 145 -18.85 21.45 5.73
CA ALA A 145 -18.00 22.15 6.65
C ALA A 145 -18.62 22.22 8.06
N ALA A 146 -17.75 22.02 9.05
CA ALA A 146 -17.74 22.62 10.39
C ALA A 146 -19.08 22.78 11.14
N SER A 147 -19.30 21.90 12.11
CA SER A 147 -19.84 22.31 13.41
C SER A 147 -18.83 21.94 14.49
N SER A 148 -18.38 22.94 15.22
CA SER A 148 -17.55 22.78 16.41
C SER A 148 -18.35 22.02 17.45
N ASN A 149 -17.92 20.81 17.81
CA ASN A 149 -18.11 20.32 19.18
C ASN A 149 -16.99 19.34 19.51
N LYS A 150 -16.31 19.66 20.62
CA LYS A 150 -15.29 18.84 21.27
C LYS A 150 -15.92 17.48 21.61
N ALA A 151 -15.64 16.46 20.82
CA ALA A 151 -15.93 15.08 21.17
C ALA A 151 -14.61 14.35 21.43
N CYS A 152 -14.48 13.83 22.65
CA CYS A 152 -13.36 13.03 23.11
C CYS A 152 -13.02 11.90 22.13
N LEU A 153 -11.77 11.87 21.66
CA LEU A 153 -11.20 10.75 20.91
C LEU A 153 -11.00 9.56 21.86
N PRO A 154 -11.44 8.34 21.53
CA PRO A 154 -11.01 7.16 22.25
C PRO A 154 -9.53 6.89 21.97
N ALA A 155 -8.77 6.69 23.05
CA ALA A 155 -7.32 6.53 23.11
C ALA A 155 -6.81 5.18 22.55
N ARG A 156 -7.18 4.81 21.32
CA ARG A 156 -6.85 3.49 20.75
C ARG A 156 -6.12 3.51 19.42
N TRP A 157 -5.30 4.52 19.13
CA TRP A 157 -4.41 4.51 17.96
C TRP A 157 -3.08 5.19 18.28
N ARG A 158 -2.31 4.57 19.17
CA ARG A 158 -0.87 4.85 19.30
C ARG A 158 -0.10 3.56 19.07
N ARG A 159 0.85 3.65 18.13
CA ARG A 159 1.84 2.65 17.69
C ARG A 159 1.37 1.71 16.58
N GLY A 160 2.06 1.82 15.45
CA GLY A 160 1.86 0.99 14.28
C GLY A 160 2.35 -0.43 14.53
N PHE A 161 1.57 -1.39 14.08
CA PHE A 161 1.97 -2.75 13.74
C PHE A 161 0.92 -3.28 12.77
N TRP A 162 1.35 -3.99 11.72
CA TRP A 162 0.47 -4.65 10.77
C TRP A 162 -0.24 -5.80 11.48
N GLN A 163 -1.57 -5.84 11.42
CA GLN A 163 -2.35 -6.93 12.00
C GLN A 163 -2.81 -7.86 10.87
N VAL A 164 -2.26 -9.08 10.85
CA VAL A 164 -2.81 -10.17 10.05
C VAL A 164 -3.94 -10.80 10.87
N ARG A 165 -5.17 -10.77 10.34
CA ARG A 165 -6.32 -11.44 10.94
C ARG A 165 -6.38 -12.86 10.37
N SER A 166 -6.17 -13.87 11.22
CA SER A 166 -6.41 -15.28 10.87
C SER A 166 -7.91 -15.58 10.97
N PRO A 167 -8.49 -16.39 10.07
CA PRO A 167 -9.93 -16.70 10.07
C PRO A 167 -10.41 -17.51 11.29
N ASN A 168 -9.50 -18.04 12.12
CA ASN A 168 -9.87 -18.92 13.23
C ASN A 168 -10.04 -18.25 14.61
N GLY A 169 -10.24 -16.93 14.68
CA GLY A 169 -10.82 -16.27 15.87
C GLY A 169 -10.05 -16.37 17.20
N ARG A 170 -8.86 -16.96 17.27
CA ARG A 170 -8.06 -17.03 18.50
C ARG A 170 -7.18 -15.80 18.67
N ILE A 171 -7.59 -14.91 19.57
CA ILE A 171 -6.77 -13.81 20.08
C ILE A 171 -5.87 -14.38 21.17
N GLY A 172 -4.64 -14.75 20.82
CA GLY A 172 -3.60 -14.99 21.81
C GLY A 172 -3.03 -13.66 22.29
N ILE A 173 -3.43 -13.22 23.49
CA ILE A 173 -2.77 -12.10 24.17
C ILE A 173 -1.49 -12.65 24.80
N GLY A 174 -0.38 -12.58 24.08
CA GLY A 174 0.94 -12.79 24.66
C GLY A 174 1.30 -11.58 25.53
N GLN A 175 1.24 -11.72 26.85
CA GLN A 175 1.84 -10.77 27.78
C GLN A 175 3.36 -10.72 27.53
N PRO A 176 3.97 -9.53 27.38
CA PRO A 176 5.42 -9.42 27.44
C PRO A 176 5.83 -9.60 28.91
N GLY A 177 6.33 -10.80 29.25
CA GLY A 177 6.98 -11.04 30.52
C GLY A 177 8.21 -10.14 30.64
N CYS A 178 8.19 -9.24 31.63
CA CYS A 178 9.36 -8.52 32.11
C CYS A 178 10.44 -9.54 32.53
N ARG A 179 11.50 -9.67 31.73
CA ARG A 179 12.77 -10.23 32.21
C ARG A 179 13.73 -9.07 32.46
N SER A 180 13.91 -8.76 33.73
CA SER A 180 15.06 -8.03 34.25
C SER A 180 16.32 -8.87 34.03
N SER A 181 17.12 -8.52 33.03
CA SER A 181 18.50 -8.97 32.92
C SER A 181 19.42 -7.87 33.45
N THR A 182 19.81 -8.01 34.70
CA THR A 182 20.95 -7.31 35.31
C THR A 182 22.23 -7.82 34.60
N LEU A 183 22.88 -6.96 33.82
CA LEU A 183 24.22 -7.23 33.28
C LEU A 183 25.26 -6.78 34.32
N PRO A 184 26.30 -7.58 34.63
CA PRO A 184 27.45 -7.10 35.40
C PRO A 184 28.38 -6.24 34.52
N PRO A 185 29.14 -5.30 35.10
CA PRO A 185 30.10 -4.49 34.37
C PRO A 185 31.32 -5.33 33.96
N SER A 186 31.58 -5.43 32.66
CA SER A 186 32.85 -5.98 32.14
C SER A 186 33.92 -4.90 32.10
N ARG A 187 35.03 -5.23 32.76
CA ARG A 187 36.25 -4.44 32.97
C ARG A 187 36.90 -3.91 31.70
N ASP A 188 37.53 -2.75 31.88
CA ASP A 188 38.64 -2.21 31.10
C ASP A 188 39.67 -3.26 30.70
N ARG A 189 40.12 -3.20 29.44
CA ARG A 189 41.53 -3.47 29.13
C ARG A 189 41.98 -2.70 27.89
N SER A 190 42.75 -1.66 28.17
CA SER A 190 43.66 -0.97 27.29
C SER A 190 44.64 -1.95 26.62
N ALA A 191 44.83 -1.83 25.31
CA ALA A 191 46.02 -2.32 24.64
C ALA A 191 46.28 -1.45 23.39
N SER A 192 47.16 -0.48 23.58
CA SER A 192 47.92 0.20 22.55
C SER A 192 48.79 -0.80 21.78
N GLY A 193 48.67 -0.81 20.45
CA GLY A 193 49.55 -1.56 19.55
C GLY A 193 50.01 -0.67 18.40
N ASN A 194 51.21 -0.11 18.55
CA ASN A 194 52.00 0.53 17.51
C ASN A 194 52.30 -0.48 16.38
N TRP A 195 52.12 -0.05 15.13
CA TRP A 195 52.72 -0.71 13.97
C TRP A 195 53.66 0.28 13.29
N GLN A 196 54.96 0.06 13.47
CA GLN A 196 56.02 0.55 12.60
C GLN A 196 57.00 -0.59 12.36
N THR A 197 57.20 -0.92 11.10
CA THR A 197 58.49 -1.22 10.45
C THR A 197 58.32 -0.89 8.99
#